data_AF-A0AAU3PQH9-F1
#
_entry.id   AF-A0AAU3PQH9-F1
#
_cell.length_a   1.000
_cell.length_b   1.000
_cell.length_c   1.000
_cell.angle_alpha   90.00
_cell.angle_beta   90.00
_cell.angle_gamma   90.00
#
_symmetry.space_group_name_H-M   'P 1'
#
loop_
_entity.id
_entity.type
_entity.pdbx_description
1 polymer ?
#
loop_
_entity_poly.entity_id
_entity_poly.type
_entity_poly.pdbx_seq_one_letter_code
_entity_poly.pdbx_strand_id
1 'polypeptide(L)'
;MAAQRAGFSAWPEQWRWDDDRVQSYRARGMSGVVVEEITVGGVRESGVLLPMRQPPKWQGVVFLLMGLVFLSVAVLLLIEAILIDEWLVLVGVPVSVAIAGVALFAAYRGLIVHRLVVPGLVITPTRVVRRGGSGDLMVVAWADIAGVRPYVRETGPAKWHNMFGVDVRDPDVFWQAAGRRRGGRVARALAGAEVVMVSDAVMLMNPLVAYHLILHYLENPDLRPHVCRSVRRDPS
;
A
#
# COMPACT_ATOMS: atom_id res chain seq x y z
N MET A 1 35.04 2.53 8.97
CA MET A 1 35.25 2.65 7.51
C MET A 1 33.91 2.53 6.78
N ALA A 2 33.09 3.58 6.83
CA ALA A 2 31.78 3.62 6.19
C ALA A 2 31.78 4.78 5.19
N ALA A 3 32.49 4.59 4.07
CA ALA A 3 32.45 5.53 2.97
C ALA A 3 32.71 4.78 1.66
N GLN A 4 31.73 4.90 0.76
CA GLN A 4 31.90 4.85 -0.69
C GLN A 4 32.62 3.65 -1.30
N ARG A 5 31.83 2.66 -1.72
CA ARG A 5 32.05 1.97 -3.00
C ARG A 5 30.71 1.77 -3.69
N ALA A 6 30.56 2.43 -4.84
CA ALA A 6 29.51 2.31 -5.85
C ALA A 6 28.26 1.46 -5.52
N GLY A 7 27.10 2.11 -5.43
CA GLY A 7 25.79 1.47 -5.66
C GLY A 7 24.97 1.04 -4.44
N PHE A 8 25.41 1.31 -3.21
CA PHE A 8 24.62 1.02 -2.00
C PHE A 8 24.60 2.21 -1.05
N SER A 9 23.43 2.83 -0.95
CA SER A 9 23.13 3.88 0.02
C SER A 9 23.34 3.38 1.46
N ALA A 10 23.84 4.26 2.35
CA ALA A 10 24.15 3.91 3.75
C ALA A 10 22.96 3.21 4.43
N TRP A 11 23.21 2.11 5.14
CA TRP A 11 22.14 1.42 5.87
C TRP A 11 21.57 2.36 6.96
N PRO A 12 20.25 2.60 7.04
CA PRO A 12 19.69 3.44 8.08
C PRO A 12 19.99 2.89 9.47
N GLU A 13 20.35 3.76 10.42
CA GLU A 13 20.85 3.33 11.73
C GLU A 13 19.88 2.41 12.49
N GLN A 14 18.57 2.66 12.38
CA GLN A 14 17.56 1.85 13.06
C GLN A 14 17.26 0.52 12.37
N TRP A 15 17.67 0.32 11.12
CA TRP A 15 17.36 -0.91 10.38
C TRP A 15 18.30 -2.04 10.78
N ARG A 16 17.74 -3.24 10.96
CA ARG A 16 18.52 -4.45 11.19
C ARG A 16 19.01 -5.02 9.86
N TRP A 17 20.24 -5.52 9.84
CA TRP A 17 20.83 -6.19 8.69
C TRP A 17 21.41 -7.56 9.09
N ASP A 18 21.36 -8.49 8.15
CA ASP A 18 22.05 -9.77 8.13
C ASP A 18 22.53 -10.03 6.69
N ASP A 19 23.43 -11.00 6.49
CA ASP A 19 24.02 -11.26 5.17
C ASP A 19 22.95 -11.64 4.12
N ASP A 20 21.95 -12.41 4.52
CA ASP A 20 20.80 -12.79 3.68
C ASP A 20 19.98 -11.56 3.25
N ARG A 21 19.78 -10.58 4.15
CA ARG A 21 19.09 -9.31 3.89
C ARG A 21 19.84 -8.49 2.87
N VAL A 22 21.14 -8.35 3.09
CA VAL A 22 22.01 -7.57 2.21
C VAL A 22 21.93 -8.19 0.82
N GLN A 23 22.15 -9.50 0.69
CA GLN A 23 22.05 -10.19 -0.58
C GLN A 23 20.66 -10.06 -1.22
N SER A 24 19.58 -10.20 -0.44
CA SER A 24 18.21 -10.02 -0.91
C SER A 24 17.96 -8.61 -1.46
N TYR A 25 18.44 -7.58 -0.77
CA TYR A 25 18.30 -6.19 -1.20
C TYR A 25 19.11 -5.91 -2.47
N ARG A 26 20.33 -6.46 -2.56
CA ARG A 26 21.14 -6.38 -3.79
C ARG A 26 20.43 -7.05 -4.96
N ALA A 27 19.90 -8.25 -4.75
CA ALA A 27 19.24 -9.04 -5.78
C ALA A 27 17.96 -8.36 -6.32
N ARG A 28 17.23 -7.62 -5.49
CA ARG A 28 16.05 -6.85 -5.94
C ARG A 28 16.39 -5.67 -6.85
N GLY A 29 17.53 -5.02 -6.63
CA GLY A 29 17.98 -3.89 -7.45
C GLY A 29 16.90 -2.82 -7.66
N MET A 30 16.73 -2.37 -8.91
CA MET A 30 15.71 -1.40 -9.34
C MET A 30 14.48 -2.05 -10.00
N SER A 31 14.19 -3.31 -9.66
CA SER A 31 13.17 -4.10 -10.37
C SER A 31 11.79 -3.43 -10.39
N GLY A 32 11.23 -3.29 -11.59
CA GLY A 32 9.90 -2.74 -11.83
C GLY A 32 9.75 -1.23 -11.58
N VAL A 33 10.84 -0.51 -11.30
CA VAL A 33 10.80 0.95 -11.20
C VAL A 33 10.52 1.53 -12.58
N VAL A 34 9.47 2.35 -12.69
CA VAL A 34 9.06 2.96 -13.96
C VAL A 34 8.70 4.41 -13.76
N VAL A 35 8.89 5.22 -14.79
CA VAL A 35 8.35 6.58 -14.85
C VAL A 35 6.98 6.50 -15.49
N GLU A 36 5.97 7.00 -14.79
CA GLU A 36 4.59 7.02 -15.26
C GLU A 36 4.00 8.43 -15.13
N GLU A 37 2.90 8.69 -15.82
CA GLU A 37 2.09 9.87 -15.58
C GLU A 37 0.98 9.52 -14.59
N ILE A 38 0.83 10.37 -13.58
CA ILE A 38 -0.19 10.23 -12.55
C ILE A 38 -1.03 11.51 -12.50
N THR A 39 -2.34 11.35 -12.38
CA THR A 39 -3.26 12.47 -12.16
C THR A 39 -3.71 12.45 -10.70
N VAL A 40 -3.37 13.48 -9.94
CA VAL A 40 -3.70 13.59 -8.51
C VAL A 40 -4.25 14.98 -8.20
N GLY A 41 -5.48 15.04 -7.70
CA GLY A 41 -6.13 16.32 -7.39
C GLY A 41 -6.31 17.21 -8.62
N GLY A 42 -6.64 16.61 -9.78
CA GLY A 42 -6.84 17.33 -11.04
C GLY A 42 -5.56 17.75 -11.78
N VAL A 43 -4.38 17.52 -11.21
CA VAL A 43 -3.09 17.86 -11.84
C VAL A 43 -2.43 16.58 -12.37
N ARG A 44 -2.03 16.60 -13.64
CA ARG A 44 -1.27 15.52 -14.30
C ARG A 44 0.23 15.83 -14.18
N GLU A 45 0.96 14.91 -13.56
CA GLU A 45 2.40 15.04 -13.34
C GLU A 45 3.10 13.73 -13.70
N SER A 46 4.38 13.82 -14.08
CA SER A 46 5.23 12.63 -14.19
C SER A 46 5.75 12.26 -12.80
N GLY A 47 5.78 10.97 -12.50
CA GLY A 47 6.30 10.44 -11.24
C GLY A 47 7.07 9.15 -11.43
N VAL A 48 7.99 8.88 -10.51
CA VAL A 48 8.73 7.63 -10.42
C VAL A 48 7.95 6.66 -9.53
N LEU A 49 7.44 5.59 -10.11
CA LEU A 49 6.77 4.50 -9.40
C LEU A 49 7.82 3.53 -8.84
N LEU A 50 7.83 3.40 -7.52
CA LEU A 50 8.56 2.39 -6.76
C LEU A 50 7.58 1.26 -6.43
N PRO A 51 7.64 0.12 -7.15
CA PRO A 51 6.58 -0.87 -7.12
C PRO A 51 6.57 -1.69 -5.83
N MET A 52 5.36 -2.01 -5.38
CA MET A 52 5.10 -2.91 -4.26
C MET A 52 4.41 -4.19 -4.75
N ARG A 53 4.49 -5.24 -3.95
CA ARG A 53 3.78 -6.50 -4.15
C ARG A 53 2.29 -6.25 -4.08
N GLN A 54 1.57 -6.75 -5.08
CA GLN A 54 0.12 -6.85 -5.01
C GLN A 54 -0.30 -7.83 -3.92
N PRO A 55 -1.44 -7.59 -3.24
CA PRO A 55 -2.02 -8.58 -2.36
C PRO A 55 -2.27 -9.88 -3.12
N PRO A 56 -2.06 -11.05 -2.50
CA PRO A 56 -2.05 -12.30 -3.21
C PRO A 56 -3.44 -12.68 -3.70
N LYS A 57 -3.53 -13.15 -4.96
CA LYS A 57 -4.80 -13.45 -5.66
C LYS A 57 -5.70 -14.44 -4.92
N TRP A 58 -5.11 -15.35 -4.14
CA TRP A 58 -5.88 -16.35 -3.38
C TRP A 58 -6.84 -15.71 -2.37
N GLN A 59 -6.54 -14.51 -1.86
CA GLN A 59 -7.47 -13.80 -0.96
C GLN A 59 -8.80 -13.50 -1.67
N GLY A 60 -8.76 -13.04 -2.91
CA GLY A 60 -9.96 -12.81 -3.73
C GLY A 60 -10.73 -14.10 -3.99
N VAL A 61 -10.02 -15.22 -4.21
CA VAL A 61 -10.64 -16.55 -4.39
C VAL A 61 -11.33 -17.03 -3.11
N VAL A 62 -10.71 -16.85 -1.95
CA VAL A 62 -11.32 -17.22 -0.65
C VAL A 62 -12.61 -16.43 -0.42
N PHE A 63 -12.60 -15.12 -0.68
CA PHE A 63 -13.82 -14.29 -0.57
C PHE A 63 -14.91 -14.71 -1.55
N LEU A 64 -14.54 -15.12 -2.77
CA LEU A 64 -15.48 -15.65 -3.75
C LEU A 64 -16.15 -16.92 -3.24
N LEU A 65 -15.36 -17.90 -2.77
CA LEU A 65 -15.87 -19.15 -2.23
C LEU A 65 -16.77 -18.92 -1.02
N MET A 66 -16.36 -18.04 -0.10
CA MET A 66 -17.17 -17.67 1.06
C MET A 66 -18.51 -17.07 0.64
N GLY A 67 -18.50 -16.14 -0.33
CA GLY A 67 -19.72 -15.54 -0.86
C GLY A 67 -20.67 -16.57 -1.49
N LEU A 68 -20.13 -17.54 -2.23
CA LEU A 68 -20.92 -18.63 -2.80
C LEU A 68 -21.54 -19.53 -1.73
N VAL A 69 -20.79 -19.89 -0.69
CA VAL A 69 -21.31 -20.71 0.42
C VAL A 69 -22.48 -20.03 1.11
N PHE A 70 -22.36 -18.73 1.45
CA PHE A 70 -23.46 -18.00 2.09
C PHE A 70 -24.68 -17.86 1.18
N LEU A 71 -24.47 -17.73 -0.13
CA LEU A 71 -25.56 -17.67 -1.10
C LEU A 71 -26.27 -19.02 -1.22
N SER A 72 -25.53 -20.14 -1.19
CA SER A 72 -26.11 -21.48 -1.13
C SER A 72 -26.90 -21.71 0.15
N VAL A 73 -26.40 -21.27 1.31
CA VAL A 73 -27.13 -21.33 2.59
C VAL A 73 -28.42 -20.49 2.53
N ALA A 74 -28.38 -19.29 1.95
CA ALA A 74 -29.57 -18.46 1.78
C ALA A 74 -30.65 -19.16 0.94
N VAL A 75 -30.25 -19.85 -0.14
CA VAL A 75 -31.17 -20.63 -0.98
C VAL A 75 -31.76 -21.81 -0.21
N LEU A 76 -30.96 -22.54 0.57
CA LEU A 76 -31.43 -23.65 1.38
C LEU A 76 -32.44 -23.20 2.45
N LEU A 77 -32.13 -22.12 3.18
CA LEU A 77 -33.03 -21.53 4.17
C LEU A 77 -34.35 -21.06 3.55
N LEU A 78 -34.30 -20.52 2.33
CA LEU A 78 -35.51 -20.11 1.59
C LEU A 78 -36.37 -21.33 1.21
N ILE A 79 -35.75 -22.41 0.73
CA ILE A 79 -36.45 -23.67 0.40
C ILE A 79 -37.07 -24.27 1.67
N GLU A 80 -36.30 -24.32 2.76
CA GLU A 80 -36.74 -24.85 4.06
C GLU A 80 -37.94 -24.06 4.62
N ALA A 81 -37.87 -22.72 4.59
CA ALA A 81 -38.98 -21.88 5.02
C ALA A 81 -40.27 -22.12 4.23
N ILE A 82 -40.16 -22.38 2.92
CA ILE A 82 -41.31 -22.69 2.06
C ILE A 82 -41.88 -24.09 2.37
N LEU A 83 -41.03 -25.07 2.68
CA LEU A 83 -41.44 -26.45 2.92
C LEU A 83 -42.05 -26.67 4.31
N ILE A 84 -41.58 -25.94 5.33
CA ILE A 84 -41.93 -26.15 6.74
C ILE A 84 -42.89 -25.06 7.27
N ASP A 85 -43.17 -24.01 6.48
CA ASP A 85 -44.01 -22.85 6.85
C ASP A 85 -43.51 -22.13 8.13
N GLU A 86 -42.21 -22.22 8.40
CA GLU A 86 -41.55 -21.56 9.53
C GLU A 86 -40.99 -20.20 9.13
N TRP A 87 -41.78 -19.16 9.40
CA TRP A 87 -41.46 -17.77 9.08
C TRP A 87 -40.22 -17.22 9.80
N LEU A 88 -39.81 -17.82 10.91
CA LEU A 88 -38.60 -17.43 11.65
C LEU A 88 -37.31 -17.75 10.85
N VAL A 89 -37.33 -18.80 10.02
CA VAL A 89 -36.19 -19.20 9.17
C VAL A 89 -35.90 -18.16 8.09
N LEU A 90 -36.92 -17.40 7.66
CA LEU A 90 -36.78 -16.33 6.67
C LEU A 90 -35.87 -15.19 7.13
N VAL A 91 -35.66 -15.00 8.44
CA VAL A 91 -34.73 -13.99 8.97
C VAL A 91 -33.27 -14.34 8.65
N GLY A 92 -32.93 -15.62 8.51
CA GLY A 92 -31.58 -16.07 8.16
C GLY A 92 -31.21 -15.78 6.70
N VAL A 93 -32.20 -15.66 5.81
CA VAL A 93 -32.02 -15.36 4.38
C VAL A 93 -31.38 -13.99 4.16
N PRO A 94 -31.95 -12.85 4.62
CA PRO A 94 -31.36 -11.53 4.37
C PRO A 94 -29.97 -11.37 5.03
N VAL A 95 -29.74 -12.00 6.18
CA VAL A 95 -28.40 -12.00 6.83
C VAL A 95 -27.38 -12.72 5.95
N SER A 96 -27.73 -13.91 5.44
CA SER A 96 -26.85 -14.69 4.57
C SER A 96 -26.58 -13.97 3.26
N VAL A 97 -27.60 -13.36 2.65
CA VAL A 97 -27.45 -12.54 1.44
C VAL A 97 -26.57 -11.33 1.69
N ALA A 98 -26.71 -10.64 2.82
CA ALA A 98 -25.87 -9.49 3.15
C ALA A 98 -24.38 -9.87 3.27
N ILE A 99 -24.09 -10.98 3.97
CA ILE A 99 -22.71 -11.50 4.10
C ILE A 99 -22.17 -11.92 2.73
N ALA A 100 -22.96 -12.64 1.94
CA ALA A 100 -22.60 -13.04 0.58
C ALA A 100 -22.29 -11.81 -0.29
N GLY A 101 -23.12 -10.77 -0.23
CA GLY A 101 -22.91 -9.53 -0.96
C GLY A 101 -21.59 -8.84 -0.61
N VAL A 102 -21.26 -8.72 0.68
CA VAL A 102 -19.99 -8.14 1.12
C VAL A 102 -18.80 -8.99 0.66
N ALA A 103 -18.90 -10.32 0.78
CA ALA A 103 -17.84 -11.24 0.37
C ALA A 103 -17.60 -11.21 -1.15
N LEU A 104 -18.66 -11.27 -1.95
CA LEU A 104 -18.57 -11.18 -3.41
C LEU A 104 -18.05 -9.81 -3.86
N PHE A 105 -18.44 -8.73 -3.19
CA PHE A 105 -17.89 -7.40 -3.46
C PHE A 105 -16.38 -7.33 -3.15
N ALA A 106 -15.94 -7.90 -2.03
CA ALA A 106 -14.52 -8.00 -1.69
C ALA A 106 -13.75 -8.85 -2.73
N ALA A 107 -14.34 -9.95 -3.19
CA ALA A 107 -13.77 -10.79 -4.26
C ALA A 107 -13.66 -10.03 -5.58
N TYR A 108 -14.70 -9.28 -5.96
CA TYR A 108 -14.71 -8.45 -7.16
C TYR A 108 -13.59 -7.40 -7.13
N ARG A 109 -13.45 -6.65 -6.01
CA ARG A 109 -12.33 -5.71 -5.84
C ARG A 109 -10.98 -6.43 -5.90
N GLY A 110 -10.89 -7.56 -5.21
CA GLY A 110 -9.73 -8.45 -5.13
C GLY A 110 -9.19 -8.94 -6.47
N LEU A 111 -10.10 -9.38 -7.34
CA LEU A 111 -9.76 -10.12 -8.56
C LEU A 111 -9.76 -9.27 -9.83
N ILE A 112 -10.64 -8.26 -9.92
CA ILE A 112 -10.87 -7.49 -11.14
C ILE A 112 -10.24 -6.09 -11.02
N VAL A 113 -10.60 -5.32 -9.99
CA VAL A 113 -10.14 -3.92 -9.85
C VAL A 113 -8.63 -3.84 -9.60
N HIS A 114 -8.08 -4.78 -8.81
CA HIS A 114 -6.64 -4.82 -8.51
C HIS A 114 -5.74 -5.15 -9.72
N ARG A 115 -6.28 -5.61 -10.86
CA ARG A 115 -5.47 -5.94 -12.04
C ARG A 115 -4.97 -4.73 -12.81
N LEU A 116 -5.66 -3.60 -12.71
CA LEU A 116 -5.39 -2.42 -13.55
C LEU A 116 -4.40 -1.44 -12.91
N VAL A 117 -4.02 -1.67 -11.66
CA VAL A 117 -3.23 -0.71 -10.87
C VAL A 117 -2.01 -1.41 -10.28
N VAL A 118 -0.81 -0.92 -10.59
CA VAL A 118 0.42 -1.36 -9.93
C VAL A 118 0.53 -0.62 -8.60
N PRO A 119 0.44 -1.31 -7.45
CA PRO A 119 0.62 -0.67 -6.16
C PRO A 119 2.08 -0.25 -5.98
N GLY A 120 2.30 0.82 -5.24
CA GLY A 120 3.64 1.33 -5.04
C GLY A 120 3.68 2.70 -4.38
N LEU A 121 4.89 3.21 -4.26
CA LEU A 121 5.14 4.58 -3.88
C LEU A 121 5.49 5.38 -5.13
N VAL A 122 4.70 6.38 -5.48
CA VAL A 122 4.96 7.28 -6.60
C VAL A 122 5.54 8.57 -6.04
N ILE A 123 6.74 8.92 -6.49
CA ILE A 123 7.41 10.17 -6.13
C ILE A 123 7.23 11.13 -7.31
N THR A 124 6.60 12.28 -7.06
CA THR A 124 6.43 13.34 -8.07
C THR A 124 7.16 14.62 -7.63
N PRO A 125 7.31 15.61 -8.53
CA PRO A 125 7.88 16.90 -8.16
C PRO A 125 7.16 17.61 -7.00
N THR A 126 5.86 17.38 -6.82
CA THR A 126 5.05 18.11 -5.84
C THR A 126 4.67 17.28 -4.62
N ARG A 127 4.68 15.94 -4.72
CA ARG A 127 4.12 15.08 -3.67
C ARG A 127 4.69 13.66 -3.68
N VAL A 128 4.52 12.99 -2.55
CA VAL A 128 4.72 11.55 -2.38
C VAL A 128 3.34 10.90 -2.33
N VAL A 129 3.12 9.90 -3.18
CA VAL A 129 1.83 9.21 -3.30
C VAL A 129 2.02 7.74 -2.99
N ARG A 130 1.34 7.23 -1.97
CA ARG A 130 1.16 5.79 -1.79
C ARG A 130 -0.07 5.36 -2.58
N ARG A 131 0.14 4.48 -3.55
CA ARG A 131 -0.90 3.84 -4.33
C ARG A 131 -1.10 2.42 -3.80
N GLY A 132 -2.23 2.16 -3.16
CA GLY A 132 -2.60 0.82 -2.73
C GLY A 132 -3.10 -0.05 -3.88
N GLY A 133 -3.19 -1.36 -3.64
CA GLY A 133 -3.65 -2.31 -4.66
C GLY A 133 -5.09 -2.05 -5.11
N SER A 134 -5.89 -1.36 -4.29
CA SER A 134 -7.30 -1.07 -4.56
C SER A 134 -7.56 0.17 -5.41
N GLY A 135 -6.50 0.83 -5.88
CA GLY A 135 -6.57 2.16 -6.49
C GLY A 135 -6.72 3.28 -5.46
N ASP A 136 -6.68 2.95 -4.17
CA ASP A 136 -6.65 3.92 -3.10
C ASP A 136 -5.34 4.71 -3.14
N LEU A 137 -5.47 6.04 -3.23
CA LEU A 137 -4.34 6.96 -3.18
C LEU A 137 -4.28 7.59 -1.80
N MET A 138 -3.07 7.67 -1.26
CA MET A 138 -2.74 8.50 -0.12
C MET A 138 -1.62 9.44 -0.53
N VAL A 139 -1.90 10.72 -0.47
CA VAL A 139 -1.11 11.76 -1.11
C VAL A 139 -0.59 12.67 -0.03
N VAL A 140 0.71 12.91 0.01
CA VAL A 140 1.36 13.81 0.96
C VAL A 140 2.18 14.81 0.16
N ALA A 141 1.86 16.10 0.24
CA ALA A 141 2.66 17.12 -0.41
C ALA A 141 4.01 17.25 0.29
N TRP A 142 5.07 17.58 -0.45
CA TRP A 142 6.40 17.72 0.15
C TRP A 142 6.45 18.76 1.28
N ALA A 143 5.64 19.81 1.18
CA ALA A 143 5.55 20.87 2.19
C ALA A 143 4.98 20.38 3.53
N ASP A 144 4.14 19.34 3.49
CA ASP A 144 3.46 18.79 4.66
C ASP A 144 4.30 17.73 5.36
N ILE A 145 5.39 17.26 4.74
CA ILE A 145 6.28 16.23 5.32
C ILE A 145 7.08 16.86 6.47
N ALA A 146 6.98 16.25 7.65
CA ALA A 146 7.79 16.60 8.81
C ALA A 146 9.14 15.86 8.81
N GLY A 147 9.16 14.63 8.32
CA GLY A 147 10.36 13.80 8.26
C GLY A 147 10.12 12.43 7.65
N VAL A 148 11.21 11.70 7.44
CA VAL A 148 11.19 10.28 7.06
C VAL A 148 11.93 9.52 8.15
N ARG A 149 11.27 8.57 8.80
CA ARG A 149 11.83 7.81 9.92
C ARG A 149 11.98 6.33 9.58
N PRO A 150 13.19 5.76 9.63
CA PRO A 150 13.36 4.32 9.59
C PRO A 150 13.12 3.71 10.97
N TYR A 151 12.52 2.52 10.98
CA TYR A 151 12.32 1.73 12.19
C TYR A 151 12.22 0.24 11.85
N VAL A 152 12.21 -0.59 12.88
CA VAL A 152 12.03 -2.03 12.76
C VAL A 152 10.72 -2.41 13.44
N ARG A 153 9.91 -3.19 12.73
CA ARG A 153 8.68 -3.76 13.29
C ARG A 153 8.84 -5.24 13.54
N GLU A 154 8.64 -5.64 14.79
CA GLU A 154 8.58 -7.05 15.18
C GLU A 154 7.15 -7.56 14.97
N THR A 155 7.01 -8.64 14.20
CA THR A 155 5.73 -9.30 13.86
C THR A 155 5.56 -10.65 14.54
N GLY A 156 6.51 -11.04 15.40
CA GLY A 156 6.50 -12.26 16.19
C GLY A 156 7.87 -12.51 16.83
N PRO A 157 8.03 -13.60 17.61
CA PRO A 157 9.18 -13.83 18.49
C PRO A 157 10.55 -13.93 17.77
N ALA A 158 10.57 -14.02 16.44
CA ALA A 158 11.79 -14.01 15.64
C ALA A 158 11.62 -13.36 14.25
N LYS A 159 10.49 -12.68 14.00
CA LYS A 159 10.22 -12.04 12.69
C LYS A 159 10.23 -10.54 12.84
N TRP A 160 11.10 -9.91 12.07
CA TRP A 160 11.24 -8.46 12.02
C TRP A 160 11.24 -7.99 10.57
N HIS A 161 10.74 -6.77 10.37
CA HIS A 161 10.68 -6.10 9.08
C HIS A 161 11.29 -4.71 9.21
N ASN A 162 12.18 -4.36 8.27
CA ASN A 162 12.64 -2.99 8.14
C ASN A 162 11.52 -2.16 7.52
N MET A 163 11.24 -1.01 8.12
CA MET A 163 10.16 -0.13 7.70
C MET A 163 10.65 1.32 7.65
N PHE A 164 10.03 2.13 6.81
CA PHE A 164 10.15 3.58 6.93
C PHE A 164 8.78 4.24 6.87
N GLY A 165 8.60 5.26 7.70
CA GLY A 165 7.44 6.12 7.77
C GLY A 165 7.73 7.48 7.12
N VAL A 166 6.75 8.03 6.41
CA VAL A 166 6.70 9.47 6.09
C VAL A 166 5.74 10.12 7.07
N ASP A 167 6.28 11.02 7.88
CA ASP A 167 5.55 11.80 8.86
C ASP A 167 5.03 13.09 8.26
N VAL A 168 3.85 13.50 8.71
CA VAL A 168 3.29 14.82 8.38
C VAL A 168 3.37 15.76 9.57
N ARG A 169 3.48 17.06 9.30
CA ARG A 169 3.58 18.11 10.32
C ARG A 169 2.33 18.16 11.21
N ASP A 170 1.15 18.10 10.60
CA ASP A 170 -0.14 18.13 11.28
C ASP A 170 -1.00 16.91 10.92
N PRO A 171 -0.85 15.78 11.63
CA PRO A 171 -1.58 14.54 11.30
C PRO A 171 -3.10 14.70 11.36
N ASP A 172 -3.62 15.48 12.32
CA ASP A 172 -5.06 15.68 12.46
C ASP A 172 -5.67 16.43 11.27
N VAL A 173 -5.00 17.51 10.83
CA VAL A 173 -5.40 18.28 9.63
C VAL A 173 -5.31 17.42 8.39
N PHE A 174 -4.23 16.63 8.26
CA PHE A 174 -4.05 15.71 7.14
C PHE A 174 -5.20 14.71 7.02
N TRP A 175 -5.56 14.03 8.12
CA TRP A 175 -6.63 13.03 8.11
C TRP A 175 -8.02 13.64 7.86
N GLN A 176 -8.28 14.83 8.41
CA GLN A 176 -9.51 15.58 8.14
C GLN A 176 -9.63 15.95 6.66
N ALA A 177 -8.56 16.51 6.07
CA ALA A 177 -8.52 16.88 4.66
C ALA A 177 -8.65 15.66 3.73
N ALA A 178 -8.10 14.52 4.13
CA ALA A 178 -8.24 13.25 3.40
C ALA A 178 -9.66 12.64 3.48
N GLY A 179 -10.59 13.25 4.24
CA GLY A 179 -11.95 12.71 4.45
C GLY A 179 -11.96 11.38 5.19
N ARG A 180 -10.87 11.01 5.87
CA ARG A 180 -10.72 9.74 6.57
C ARG A 180 -10.70 10.01 8.07
N ARG A 181 -11.64 9.41 8.81
CA ARG A 181 -11.54 9.39 10.28
C ARG A 181 -10.23 8.67 10.64
N ARG A 182 -9.37 9.34 11.43
CA ARG A 182 -8.15 8.77 12.03
C ARG A 182 -8.48 7.34 12.45
N GLY A 183 -7.82 6.34 11.85
CA GLY A 183 -8.20 4.94 11.99
C GLY A 183 -8.43 4.57 13.46
N GLY A 184 -9.31 3.60 13.71
CA GLY A 184 -9.69 3.16 15.06
C GLY A 184 -8.49 2.89 15.98
N ARG A 185 -8.74 2.70 17.28
CA ARG A 185 -7.74 2.63 18.38
C ARG A 185 -6.45 1.83 18.06
N VAL A 186 -6.54 0.80 17.21
CA VAL A 186 -5.41 -0.03 16.71
C VAL A 186 -4.51 0.72 15.70
N ALA A 187 -5.07 1.51 14.78
CA ALA A 187 -4.29 2.35 13.87
C ALA A 187 -3.61 3.51 14.62
N ARG A 188 -4.23 4.02 15.69
CA ARG A 188 -3.61 5.00 16.62
C ARG A 188 -2.50 4.42 17.49
N ALA A 189 -2.55 3.13 17.80
CA ALA A 189 -1.51 2.45 18.58
C ALA A 189 -0.30 2.04 17.71
N LEU A 190 -0.51 1.86 16.40
CA LEU A 190 0.54 1.52 15.44
C LEU A 190 1.11 2.73 14.69
N ALA A 191 0.34 3.80 14.53
CA ALA A 191 0.74 5.03 13.85
C ALA A 191 0.80 6.18 14.84
N GLY A 192 2.01 6.68 15.10
CA GLY A 192 2.21 8.04 15.58
C GLY A 192 1.81 9.06 14.50
N ALA A 193 2.66 10.06 14.26
CA ALA A 193 2.51 11.03 13.16
C ALA A 193 2.69 10.42 11.75
N GLU A 194 2.99 9.13 11.66
CA GLU A 194 3.30 8.41 10.42
C GLU A 194 2.03 8.19 9.58
N VAL A 195 1.99 8.86 8.43
CA VAL A 195 0.86 8.74 7.50
C VAL A 195 1.14 7.66 6.46
N VAL A 196 2.34 7.61 5.88
CA VAL A 196 2.73 6.60 4.89
C VAL A 196 3.75 5.65 5.51
N MET A 197 3.37 4.39 5.74
CA MET A 197 4.28 3.35 6.24
C MET A 197 4.64 2.32 5.17
N VAL A 198 5.92 2.16 4.85
CA VAL A 198 6.39 1.21 3.85
C VAL A 198 7.26 0.14 4.50
N SER A 199 6.92 -1.13 4.29
CA SER A 199 7.74 -2.28 4.72
C SER A 199 8.61 -2.79 3.58
N ASP A 200 9.83 -3.20 3.92
CA ASP A 200 10.74 -3.93 3.04
C ASP A 200 10.12 -5.19 2.40
N ALA A 201 9.26 -5.90 3.12
CA ALA A 201 8.65 -7.15 2.67
C ALA A 201 7.69 -6.98 1.50
N VAL A 202 7.11 -5.78 1.36
CA VAL A 202 6.18 -5.46 0.27
C VAL A 202 6.87 -4.78 -0.91
N MET A 203 8.08 -4.25 -0.78
CA MET A 203 8.79 -3.62 -1.91
C MET A 203 9.34 -4.66 -2.90
N LEU A 204 9.08 -4.47 -4.20
CA LEU A 204 9.65 -5.31 -5.26
C LEU A 204 11.09 -4.92 -5.60
N MET A 205 11.43 -3.64 -5.43
CA MET A 205 12.78 -3.09 -5.60
C MET A 205 13.54 -3.03 -4.26
N ASN A 206 14.81 -2.63 -4.29
CA ASN A 206 15.64 -2.46 -3.10
C ASN A 206 15.07 -1.34 -2.19
N PRO A 207 14.53 -1.66 -1.00
CA PRO A 207 13.86 -0.69 -0.14
C PRO A 207 14.80 0.41 0.39
N LEU A 208 16.11 0.18 0.41
CA LEU A 208 17.09 1.23 0.72
C LEU A 208 17.02 2.37 -0.29
N VAL A 209 16.90 2.03 -1.58
CA VAL A 209 16.80 3.04 -2.63
C VAL A 209 15.53 3.87 -2.44
N ALA A 210 14.40 3.24 -2.12
CA ALA A 210 13.16 3.96 -1.84
C ALA A 210 13.32 4.95 -0.67
N TYR A 211 13.86 4.49 0.46
CA TYR A 211 14.11 5.34 1.62
C TYR A 211 15.01 6.53 1.28
N HIS A 212 16.18 6.26 0.69
CA HIS A 212 17.16 7.30 0.38
C HIS A 212 16.70 8.25 -0.72
N LEU A 213 15.91 7.79 -1.68
CA LEU A 213 15.35 8.64 -2.72
C LEU A 213 14.39 9.68 -2.14
N ILE A 214 13.51 9.26 -1.22
CA ILE A 214 12.58 10.20 -0.55
C ILE A 214 13.37 11.16 0.33
N LEU A 215 14.33 10.65 1.12
CA LEU A 215 15.16 11.47 1.99
C LEU A 215 15.93 12.52 1.18
N HIS A 216 16.54 12.10 0.07
CA HIS A 216 17.26 12.99 -0.84
C HIS A 216 16.40 14.13 -1.37
N TYR A 217 15.19 13.85 -1.86
CA TYR A 217 14.28 14.90 -2.35
C TYR A 217 13.63 15.73 -1.23
N LEU A 218 13.54 15.18 -0.02
CA LEU A 218 13.10 15.95 1.15
C LEU A 218 14.17 17.00 1.51
N GLU A 219 15.43 16.59 1.58
CA GLU A 219 16.59 17.43 1.93
C GLU A 219 17.00 18.40 0.82
N ASN A 220 16.67 18.09 -0.44
CA ASN A 220 17.04 18.90 -1.60
C ASN A 220 15.80 19.33 -2.40
N PRO A 221 15.03 20.35 -1.91
CA PRO A 221 13.81 20.80 -2.57
C PRO A 221 14.00 21.22 -4.04
N ASP A 222 15.15 21.80 -4.36
CA ASP A 222 15.49 22.30 -5.70
C ASP A 222 15.64 21.16 -6.73
N LEU A 223 15.84 19.92 -6.27
CA LEU A 223 15.96 18.76 -7.14
C LEU A 223 14.62 18.10 -7.47
N ARG A 224 13.54 18.45 -6.75
CA ARG A 224 12.20 17.85 -6.96
C ARG A 224 11.66 18.03 -8.39
N PRO A 225 11.85 19.19 -9.06
CA PRO A 225 11.49 19.34 -10.48
C PRO A 225 12.22 18.37 -11.42
N HIS A 226 13.35 17.79 -10.99
CA HIS A 226 14.15 16.86 -11.77
C HIS A 226 13.81 15.39 -11.54
N VAL A 227 12.83 15.08 -10.67
CA VAL A 227 12.31 13.72 -10.46
C VAL A 227 11.98 13.02 -11.79
N CYS A 228 11.64 13.78 -12.86
CA CYS A 228 11.28 13.25 -14.17
C CYS A 228 11.82 14.05 -15.37
N ARG A 229 13.15 14.13 -15.58
CA ARG A 229 13.71 14.66 -16.85
C ARG A 229 14.03 13.63 -17.93
N SER A 230 13.59 12.37 -17.82
CA SER A 230 13.78 11.36 -18.87
C SER A 230 12.51 10.56 -19.16
N VAL A 231 11.52 11.19 -19.79
CA VAL A 231 10.59 10.47 -20.66
C VAL A 231 10.92 10.88 -22.09
N ARG A 232 12.01 10.32 -22.64
CA ARG A 232 12.18 10.28 -24.09
C ARG A 232 11.32 9.11 -24.56
N ARG A 233 10.10 9.39 -25.03
CA ARG A 233 9.40 8.45 -25.90
C ARG A 233 10.19 8.41 -27.20
N ASP A 234 10.79 7.27 -27.53
CA ASP A 234 11.05 6.99 -28.93
C ASP A 234 9.70 6.79 -29.61
N PRO A 235 9.41 7.53 -30.70
CA PRO A 235 8.27 7.22 -31.54
C PRO A 235 8.59 5.95 -32.34
N SER A 236 7.83 4.89 -32.11
CA SER A 236 7.65 3.79 -33.07
C SER A 236 6.51 4.13 -34.02
#